data_AF-A0A401PW65-F1
#
_entry.id   AF-A0A401PW65-F1
#
_cell.length_a   1.000
_cell.length_b   1.000
_cell.length_c   1.000
_cell.angle_alpha   90.00
_cell.angle_beta   90.00
_cell.angle_gamma   90.00
#
_symmetry.space_group_name_H-M   'P 1'
#
loop_
_entity.id
_entity.type
_entity.pdbx_description
1 polymer ?
#
loop_
_entity_poly.entity_id
_entity_poly.type
_entity_poly.pdbx_seq_one_letter_code
_entity_poly.pdbx_strand_id
1 'polypeptide(L)'
;VNLEETPGLENSPAGARPKKRNKKTYDLTAADNFWQRHKGSPFPEVAESVQQELESYRTQEDEVKHLKSIMGLEGEDDGAISMLSDNTAKLTSAVSSLPELLQKKRLIDLHTNLATAVLEHIKARKLDVYFEYEEKLMSKSTLDKSLLDMISDPDGGTPEDKMRLFVISYISSPQPPSEVSCI
;
A
#
# COMPACT_ATOMS: atom_id res chain seq x y z
N VAL A 1 -3.94 -11.14 -8.28
CA VAL A 1 -2.73 -11.88 -8.72
C VAL A 1 -2.41 -12.87 -7.62
N ASN A 2 -2.51 -14.17 -7.88
CA ASN A 2 -2.21 -15.20 -6.88
C ASN A 2 -0.72 -15.53 -6.99
N LEU A 3 0.07 -15.25 -5.94
CA LEU A 3 1.42 -15.78 -5.80
C LEU A 3 1.34 -17.08 -5.00
N GLU A 4 1.62 -18.20 -5.66
CA GLU A 4 1.99 -19.45 -5.00
C GLU A 4 3.51 -19.52 -4.92
N GLU A 5 4.03 -19.79 -3.73
CA GLU A 5 5.45 -20.06 -3.47
C GLU A 5 5.57 -21.52 -3.04
N THR A 6 6.44 -22.27 -3.72
CA THR A 6 6.80 -23.67 -3.43
C THR A 6 7.51 -23.78 -2.08
N PRO A 7 7.20 -24.77 -1.21
CA PRO A 7 7.81 -24.83 0.11
C PRO A 7 9.18 -25.55 0.06
N GLY A 8 10.22 -24.87 0.53
CA GLY A 8 11.48 -25.48 0.93
C GLY A 8 11.34 -26.25 2.25
N LEU A 9 12.02 -27.39 2.33
CA LEU A 9 12.04 -28.26 3.51
C LEU A 9 12.73 -27.58 4.71
N GLU A 10 12.03 -27.48 5.84
CA GLU A 10 12.68 -27.43 7.16
C GLU A 10 12.10 -28.51 8.08
N ASN A 11 12.99 -29.36 8.57
CA ASN A 11 12.72 -30.34 9.62
C ASN A 11 12.47 -29.62 10.95
N SER A 12 11.29 -29.81 11.54
CA SER A 12 10.99 -29.45 12.93
C SER A 12 10.22 -30.57 13.62
N PRO A 13 10.41 -30.76 14.95
CA PRO A 13 9.99 -31.96 15.66
C PRO A 13 8.46 -32.05 15.79
N ALA A 14 7.98 -33.29 15.79
CA ALA A 14 6.58 -33.65 15.82
C ALA A 14 5.83 -33.00 17.01
N GLY A 15 4.84 -32.16 16.71
CA GLY A 15 3.83 -31.75 17.70
C GLY A 15 3.29 -30.32 17.60
N ALA A 16 4.00 -29.38 16.96
CA ALA A 16 3.49 -28.02 16.81
C ALA A 16 2.64 -27.88 15.54
N ARG A 17 1.32 -27.86 15.70
CA ARG A 17 0.36 -27.53 14.64
C ARG A 17 0.77 -26.17 14.04
N PRO A 18 1.13 -26.06 12.75
CA PRO A 18 1.53 -24.78 12.18
C PRO A 18 0.36 -23.80 12.32
N LYS A 19 0.59 -22.66 12.99
CA LYS A 19 -0.37 -21.55 13.01
C LYS A 19 -0.62 -21.15 11.55
N LYS A 20 -1.78 -21.53 11.01
CA LYS A 20 -2.24 -21.01 9.71
C LYS A 20 -2.23 -19.49 9.81
N ARG A 21 -1.28 -18.84 9.13
CA ARG A 21 -1.36 -17.41 8.85
C ARG A 21 -2.63 -17.21 8.03
N ASN A 22 -3.65 -16.64 8.65
CA ASN A 22 -4.89 -16.32 7.95
C ASN A 22 -4.55 -15.29 6.86
N LYS A 23 -4.57 -15.73 5.60
CA LYS A 23 -4.42 -14.83 4.45
C LYS A 23 -5.63 -13.90 4.44
N LYS A 24 -5.39 -12.59 4.51
CA LYS A 24 -6.43 -11.57 4.31
C LYS A 24 -6.53 -11.31 2.81
N THR A 25 -7.75 -11.39 2.27
CA THR A 25 -8.04 -11.07 0.87
C THR A 25 -8.79 -9.74 0.83
N TYR A 26 -8.41 -8.87 -0.10
CA TYR A 26 -9.03 -7.58 -0.31
C TYR A 26 -9.48 -7.47 -1.76
N ASP A 27 -10.71 -7.00 -1.98
CA ASP A 27 -11.27 -6.81 -3.31
C ASP A 27 -11.13 -5.35 -3.74
N LEU A 28 -10.33 -5.13 -4.78
CA LEU A 28 -10.11 -3.82 -5.40
C LEU A 28 -11.06 -3.68 -6.58
N THR A 29 -12.07 -2.81 -6.45
CA THR A 29 -13.14 -2.67 -7.45
C THR A 29 -13.00 -1.38 -8.27
N ALA A 30 -13.75 -1.27 -9.37
CA ALA A 30 -13.81 -0.04 -10.16
C ALA A 30 -14.44 1.15 -9.39
N ALA A 31 -15.22 0.87 -8.35
CA ALA A 31 -15.85 1.89 -7.50
C ALA A 31 -14.90 2.45 -6.42
N ASP A 32 -13.73 1.84 -6.25
CA ASP A 32 -12.70 2.31 -5.33
C ASP A 32 -11.91 3.48 -5.97
N ASN A 33 -12.32 4.70 -5.64
CA ASN A 33 -11.71 5.91 -6.19
C ASN A 33 -10.23 6.06 -5.81
N PHE A 34 -9.87 5.67 -4.58
CA PHE A 34 -8.48 5.72 -4.13
C PHE A 34 -7.61 4.81 -5.01
N TRP A 35 -8.06 3.57 -5.21
CA TRP A 35 -7.37 2.63 -6.09
C TRP A 35 -7.27 3.13 -7.53
N GLN A 36 -8.37 3.63 -8.12
CA GLN A 36 -8.33 4.13 -9.50
C GLN A 36 -7.34 5.28 -9.68
N ARG A 37 -7.21 6.14 -8.68
CA ARG A 37 -6.31 7.29 -8.71
C ARG A 37 -4.84 6.89 -8.51
N HIS A 38 -4.56 5.96 -7.60
CA HIS A 38 -3.20 5.72 -7.11
C HIS A 38 -2.57 4.37 -7.47
N LYS A 39 -3.27 3.46 -8.18
CA LYS A 39 -2.74 2.12 -8.56
C LYS A 39 -1.43 2.13 -9.37
N GLY A 40 -1.09 3.25 -10.00
CA GLY A 40 0.15 3.44 -10.75
C GLY A 40 1.05 4.54 -10.20
N SER A 41 0.68 5.18 -9.08
CA SER A 41 1.48 6.23 -8.46
C SER A 41 2.71 5.64 -7.76
N PRO A 42 3.81 6.39 -7.65
CA PRO A 42 4.95 6.00 -6.82
C PRO A 42 4.51 5.78 -5.36
N PHE A 43 5.09 4.77 -4.71
CA PHE A 43 4.72 4.42 -3.33
C PHE A 43 4.74 5.60 -2.33
N PRO A 44 5.71 6.55 -2.38
CA PRO A 44 5.68 7.72 -1.50
C PRO A 44 4.40 8.56 -1.63
N GLU A 45 3.90 8.77 -2.85
CA GLU A 45 2.66 9.50 -3.11
C GLU A 45 1.44 8.73 -2.58
N VAL A 46 1.44 7.40 -2.72
CA VAL A 46 0.38 6.54 -2.16
C VAL A 46 0.34 6.67 -0.64
N ALA A 47 1.51 6.62 0.02
CA ALA A 47 1.60 6.73 1.48
C ALA A 47 1.09 8.09 2.00
N GLU A 48 1.47 9.18 1.33
CA GLU A 48 0.97 10.53 1.63
C GLU A 48 -0.55 10.62 1.45
N SER A 49 -1.07 10.05 0.35
CA SER A 49 -2.50 10.09 0.05
C SER A 49 -3.34 9.29 1.05
N VAL A 50 -2.86 8.11 1.50
CA VAL A 50 -3.50 7.34 2.59
C VAL A 50 -3.56 8.19 3.86
N GLN A 51 -2.45 8.86 4.22
CA GLN A 51 -2.38 9.69 5.41
C GLN A 51 -3.36 10.87 5.34
N GLN A 52 -3.49 11.51 4.18
CA GLN A 52 -4.44 12.60 3.95
C GLN A 52 -5.90 12.13 4.08
N GLU A 53 -6.25 10.95 3.55
CA GLU A 53 -7.60 10.40 3.71
C GLU A 53 -7.91 10.08 5.18
N LEU A 54 -6.93 9.55 5.92
CA LEU A 54 -7.02 9.27 7.34
C LEU A 54 -7.30 10.54 8.15
N GLU A 55 -6.57 11.62 7.87
CA GLU A 55 -6.76 12.92 8.52
C GLU A 55 -8.12 13.53 8.15
N SER A 56 -8.51 13.49 6.88
CA SER A 56 -9.83 13.92 6.42
C SER A 56 -10.97 13.17 7.12
N TYR A 57 -10.82 11.86 7.31
CA TYR A 57 -11.79 11.04 8.03
C TYR A 57 -11.87 11.44 9.52
N ARG A 58 -10.73 11.71 10.17
CA ARG A 58 -10.69 12.14 11.58
C ARG A 58 -11.45 13.45 11.80
N THR A 59 -11.21 14.45 10.94
CA THR A 59 -11.94 15.72 11.00
C THR A 59 -13.45 15.50 10.85
N GLN A 60 -13.89 14.67 9.90
CA GLN A 60 -15.30 14.36 9.70
C GLN A 60 -15.92 13.60 10.89
N GLU A 61 -15.17 12.66 11.48
CA GLU A 61 -15.59 11.92 12.67
C GLU A 61 -15.79 12.87 13.87
N ASP A 62 -14.88 13.83 14.05
CA ASP A 62 -14.93 14.79 15.15
C ASP A 62 -16.06 15.81 14.97
N GLU A 63 -16.34 16.25 13.74
CA GLU A 63 -17.52 17.05 13.41
C GLU A 63 -18.82 16.33 13.78
N VAL A 64 -18.93 15.03 13.46
CA VAL A 64 -20.09 14.21 13.81
C VAL A 64 -20.23 14.08 15.33
N LYS A 65 -19.13 13.86 16.06
CA LYS A 65 -19.16 13.79 17.53
C LYS A 65 -19.58 15.13 18.14
N HIS A 66 -19.01 16.23 17.66
CA HIS A 66 -19.34 17.57 18.10
C HIS A 66 -20.82 17.91 17.85
N LEU A 67 -21.34 17.56 16.67
CA LEU A 67 -22.75 17.77 16.36
C LEU A 67 -23.67 16.94 17.26
N LYS A 68 -23.30 15.68 17.57
CA LYS A 68 -24.04 14.85 18.55
C LYS A 68 -24.06 15.48 19.94
N SER A 69 -22.92 16.03 20.39
CA SER A 69 -22.80 16.66 21.70
C SER A 69 -23.61 17.96 21.82
N ILE A 70 -23.53 18.85 20.82
CA ILE A 70 -24.36 20.08 20.77
C ILE A 70 -25.86 19.76 20.85
N MET A 71 -26.27 18.62 20.31
CA MET A 71 -27.67 18.22 20.25
C MET A 71 -28.18 17.51 21.49
N GLY A 72 -27.36 17.34 22.54
CA GLY A 72 -27.79 16.73 23.80
C GLY A 72 -28.16 15.25 23.67
N LEU A 73 -27.80 14.60 22.56
CA LEU A 73 -28.06 13.18 22.30
C LEU A 73 -27.10 12.25 23.06
N GLU A 74 -26.21 12.82 23.90
CA GLU A 74 -25.42 12.06 24.85
C GLU A 74 -26.29 11.71 26.07
N GLY A 75 -27.14 10.69 25.93
CA GLY A 75 -27.72 9.98 27.07
C GLY A 75 -29.24 10.05 27.29
N GLU A 76 -30.04 10.63 26.39
CA GLU A 76 -31.50 10.72 26.59
C GLU A 76 -32.33 9.95 25.53
N ASP A 77 -33.38 9.31 26.06
CA ASP A 77 -34.41 8.49 25.43
C ASP A 77 -35.13 9.20 24.26
N ASP A 78 -35.64 8.40 23.31
CA ASP A 78 -36.14 8.71 21.95
C ASP A 78 -37.38 9.68 21.88
N GLY A 79 -37.67 10.43 22.94
CA GLY A 79 -38.95 11.12 23.14
C GLY A 79 -39.00 12.62 22.86
N ALA A 80 -37.88 13.33 22.66
CA ALA A 80 -37.86 14.81 22.67
C ALA A 80 -37.47 15.47 21.34
N ILE A 81 -37.72 14.83 20.19
CA ILE A 81 -37.32 15.33 18.86
C ILE A 81 -38.16 16.56 18.38
N SER A 82 -39.18 17.01 19.13
CA SER A 82 -40.16 17.98 18.62
C SER A 82 -39.77 19.47 18.70
N MET A 83 -38.59 19.88 19.20
CA MET A 83 -38.27 21.32 19.41
C MET A 83 -36.94 21.84 18.82
N LEU A 84 -36.51 21.35 17.64
CA LEU A 84 -35.26 21.83 17.00
C LEU A 84 -35.42 22.12 15.50
N SER A 85 -36.23 23.11 15.11
CA SER A 85 -36.52 23.40 13.69
C SER A 85 -35.29 23.77 12.83
N ASP A 86 -34.22 24.34 13.41
CA ASP A 86 -33.02 24.75 12.64
C ASP A 86 -31.83 23.76 12.75
N ASN A 87 -31.78 22.95 13.82
CA ASN A 87 -30.75 21.93 14.01
C ASN A 87 -31.14 20.56 13.42
N THR A 88 -32.43 20.31 13.17
CA THR A 88 -32.92 19.05 12.57
C THR A 88 -32.39 18.85 11.15
N ALA A 89 -32.21 19.90 10.35
CA ALA A 89 -31.68 19.76 8.99
C ALA A 89 -30.21 19.28 8.99
N LYS A 90 -29.36 19.86 9.85
CA LYS A 90 -27.96 19.44 10.02
C LYS A 90 -27.85 18.04 10.61
N LEU A 91 -28.72 17.69 11.55
CA LEU A 91 -28.80 16.34 12.10
C LEU A 91 -29.20 15.32 11.04
N THR A 92 -30.31 15.54 10.34
CA THR A 92 -30.79 14.64 9.29
C THR A 92 -29.72 14.46 8.23
N SER A 93 -29.00 15.53 7.87
CA SER A 93 -27.86 15.45 6.95
C SER A 93 -26.69 14.63 7.49
N ALA A 94 -26.29 14.82 8.75
CA ALA A 94 -25.19 14.08 9.36
C ALA A 94 -25.52 12.61 9.63
N VAL A 95 -26.75 12.32 10.04
CA VAL A 95 -27.26 10.96 10.21
C VAL A 95 -27.34 10.24 8.86
N SER A 96 -27.74 10.97 7.80
CA SER A 96 -27.77 10.42 6.43
C SER A 96 -26.37 10.15 5.87
N SER A 97 -25.32 10.88 6.31
CA SER A 97 -23.94 10.68 5.85
C SER A 97 -23.13 9.67 6.69
N LEU A 98 -23.65 9.19 7.84
CA LEU A 98 -23.00 8.16 8.65
C LEU A 98 -22.66 6.87 7.87
N PRO A 99 -23.56 6.30 7.04
CA PRO A 99 -23.24 5.12 6.25
C PRO A 99 -22.07 5.36 5.28
N GLU A 100 -22.01 6.55 4.68
CA GLU A 100 -20.92 6.94 3.78
C GLU A 100 -19.59 7.07 4.55
N LEU A 101 -19.62 7.68 5.74
CA LEU A 101 -18.44 7.82 6.60
C LEU A 101 -17.90 6.46 7.05
N LEU A 102 -18.77 5.50 7.39
CA LEU A 102 -18.38 4.13 7.71
C LEU A 102 -17.78 3.39 6.49
N GLN A 103 -18.34 3.60 5.30
CA GLN A 103 -17.79 3.01 4.09
C GLN A 103 -16.44 3.61 3.73
N LYS A 104 -16.29 4.94 3.87
CA LYS A 104 -15.00 5.64 3.71
C LYS A 104 -13.95 5.08 4.67
N LYS A 105 -14.29 4.89 5.95
CA LYS A 105 -13.41 4.25 6.93
C LYS A 105 -12.93 2.87 6.47
N ARG A 106 -13.85 2.02 5.98
CA ARG A 106 -13.48 0.67 5.50
C ARG A 106 -12.48 0.70 4.36
N LEU A 107 -12.64 1.63 3.40
CA LEU A 107 -11.70 1.79 2.29
C LEU A 107 -10.34 2.30 2.78
N ILE A 108 -10.32 3.27 3.70
CA ILE A 108 -9.09 3.77 4.33
C ILE A 108 -8.36 2.64 5.07
N ASP A 109 -9.07 1.84 5.86
CA ASP A 109 -8.49 0.71 6.59
C ASP A 109 -7.92 -0.33 5.61
N LEU A 110 -8.61 -0.60 4.50
CA LEU A 110 -8.14 -1.49 3.44
C LEU A 110 -6.83 -0.98 2.83
N HIS A 111 -6.78 0.28 2.39
CA HIS A 111 -5.60 0.85 1.74
C HIS A 111 -4.43 1.06 2.69
N THR A 112 -4.69 1.40 3.95
CA THR A 112 -3.67 1.44 5.00
C THR A 112 -3.02 0.06 5.20
N ASN A 113 -3.82 -1.01 5.26
CA ASN A 113 -3.30 -2.37 5.40
C ASN A 113 -2.51 -2.81 4.16
N LEU A 114 -2.98 -2.49 2.95
CA LEU A 114 -2.26 -2.79 1.71
C LEU A 114 -0.94 -2.03 1.62
N ALA A 115 -0.95 -0.72 1.87
CA ALA A 115 0.25 0.12 1.85
C ALA A 115 1.29 -0.35 2.87
N THR A 116 0.85 -0.74 4.07
CA THR A 116 1.73 -1.31 5.10
C THR A 116 2.36 -2.61 4.64
N ALA A 117 1.57 -3.54 4.08
CA ALA A 117 2.09 -4.81 3.57
C ALA A 117 3.09 -4.60 2.41
N VAL A 118 2.80 -3.66 1.50
CA VAL A 118 3.71 -3.30 0.41
C VAL A 118 5.01 -2.72 0.97
N LEU A 119 4.94 -1.82 1.95
CA LEU A 119 6.12 -1.24 2.60
C LEU A 119 6.98 -2.30 3.29
N GLU A 120 6.37 -3.27 3.95
CA GLU A 120 7.08 -4.41 4.56
C GLU A 120 7.87 -5.19 3.50
N HIS A 121 7.26 -5.48 2.35
CA HIS A 121 7.93 -6.18 1.24
C HIS A 121 9.05 -5.34 0.61
N ILE A 122 8.85 -4.03 0.43
CA ILE A 122 9.89 -3.12 -0.05
C ILE A 122 11.11 -3.17 0.88
N LYS A 123 10.88 -3.01 2.18
CA LYS A 123 11.95 -3.01 3.20
C LYS A 123 12.65 -4.35 3.29
N ALA A 124 11.90 -5.45 3.37
CA ALA A 124 12.46 -6.79 3.54
C ALA A 124 13.36 -7.20 2.37
N ARG A 125 13.04 -6.74 1.15
CA ARG A 125 13.80 -7.04 -0.08
C ARG A 125 14.76 -5.92 -0.47
N LYS A 126 14.80 -4.80 0.27
CA LYS A 126 15.55 -3.58 -0.06
C LYS A 126 15.27 -3.07 -1.47
N LEU A 127 14.00 -3.11 -1.91
CA LEU A 127 13.62 -2.79 -3.30
C LEU A 127 13.89 -1.33 -3.66
N ASP A 128 13.91 -0.43 -2.68
CA ASP A 128 14.35 0.95 -2.82
C ASP A 128 15.79 1.04 -3.36
N VAL A 129 16.70 0.22 -2.83
CA VAL A 129 18.10 0.18 -3.27
C VAL A 129 18.22 -0.43 -4.67
N TYR A 130 17.50 -1.53 -4.94
CA TYR A 130 17.50 -2.16 -6.27
C TYR A 130 16.97 -1.20 -7.35
N PHE A 131 15.87 -0.51 -7.06
CA PHE A 131 15.26 0.44 -7.97
C PHE A 131 16.21 1.60 -8.30
N GLU A 132 16.85 2.21 -7.30
CA GLU A 132 17.84 3.28 -7.52
C GLU A 132 19.01 2.78 -8.39
N TYR A 133 19.49 1.57 -8.13
CA TYR A 133 20.59 0.99 -8.89
C TYR A 133 20.20 0.72 -10.35
N GLU A 134 18.98 0.23 -10.58
CA GLU A 134 18.42 0.02 -11.91
C GLU A 134 18.27 1.33 -12.69
N GLU A 135 17.81 2.41 -12.04
CA GLU A 135 17.77 3.75 -12.66
C GLU A 135 19.17 4.24 -13.05
N LYS A 136 20.18 4.06 -12.19
CA LYS A 136 21.57 4.41 -12.51
C LYS A 136 22.09 3.63 -13.72
N LEU A 137 21.73 2.36 -13.80
CA LEU A 137 22.14 1.46 -14.88
C LEU A 137 21.49 1.83 -16.21
N MET A 138 20.19 2.12 -16.20
CA MET A 138 19.45 2.57 -17.39
C MET A 138 19.87 3.97 -17.86
N SER A 139 20.24 4.86 -16.92
CA SER A 139 20.77 6.20 -17.23
C SER A 139 22.24 6.21 -17.62
N LYS A 140 22.93 5.06 -17.60
CA LYS A 140 24.37 4.91 -17.87
C LYS A 140 25.25 5.75 -16.93
N SER A 141 24.78 5.96 -15.70
CA SER A 141 25.49 6.68 -14.65
C SER A 141 26.58 5.82 -14.03
N THR A 142 27.53 6.44 -13.35
CA THR A 142 28.54 5.72 -12.56
C THR A 142 27.88 4.95 -11.42
N LEU A 143 28.29 3.70 -11.23
CA LEU A 143 27.77 2.83 -10.18
C LEU A 143 28.66 2.93 -8.93
N ASP A 144 28.05 3.13 -7.77
CA ASP A 144 28.77 3.25 -6.48
C ASP A 144 29.29 1.89 -5.98
N LYS A 145 28.65 0.80 -6.40
CA LYS A 145 29.01 -0.59 -6.09
C LYS A 145 29.04 -1.40 -7.39
N SER A 146 29.86 -2.44 -7.44
CA SER A 146 29.84 -3.37 -8.58
C SER A 146 28.50 -4.10 -8.64
N LEU A 147 28.04 -4.44 -9.85
CA LEU A 147 26.87 -5.28 -10.05
C LEU A 147 27.01 -6.61 -9.28
N LEU A 148 28.23 -7.16 -9.24
CA LEU A 148 28.54 -8.40 -8.56
C LEU A 148 28.33 -8.29 -7.05
N ASP A 149 28.64 -7.14 -6.45
CA ASP A 149 28.45 -6.90 -5.02
C ASP A 149 26.96 -6.91 -4.67
N MET A 150 26.13 -6.33 -5.55
CA MET A 150 24.68 -6.29 -5.35
C MET A 150 24.04 -7.67 -5.53
N ILE A 151 24.46 -8.45 -6.52
CA ILE A 151 23.94 -9.82 -6.72
C ILE A 151 24.41 -10.77 -5.60
N SER A 152 25.59 -10.54 -5.05
CA SER A 152 26.16 -11.40 -4.01
C SER A 152 25.68 -11.07 -2.59
N ASP A 153 24.99 -9.94 -2.37
CA ASP A 153 24.47 -9.55 -1.05
C ASP A 153 23.47 -10.60 -0.52
N PRO A 154 23.80 -11.36 0.55
CA PRO A 154 22.88 -12.34 1.11
C PRO A 154 21.67 -11.70 1.82
N ASP A 155 21.79 -10.42 2.21
CA ASP A 155 20.78 -9.69 2.98
C ASP A 155 19.88 -8.82 2.09
N GLY A 156 20.05 -8.89 0.77
CA GLY A 156 19.39 -8.00 -0.20
C GLY A 156 18.69 -8.77 -1.30
N GLY A 157 17.43 -8.40 -1.55
CA GLY A 157 16.62 -8.91 -2.65
C GLY A 157 16.32 -10.41 -2.59
N THR A 158 15.44 -10.85 -3.47
CA THR A 158 15.23 -12.26 -3.78
C THR A 158 16.15 -12.71 -4.92
N PRO A 159 16.32 -14.02 -5.16
CA PRO A 159 16.99 -14.51 -6.36
C PRO A 159 16.40 -13.92 -7.66
N GLU A 160 15.08 -13.71 -7.69
CA GLU A 160 14.39 -13.09 -8.82
C GLU A 160 14.78 -11.61 -8.98
N ASP A 161 14.85 -10.83 -7.90
CA ASP A 161 15.31 -9.43 -7.94
C ASP A 161 16.73 -9.30 -8.50
N LYS A 162 17.62 -10.20 -8.08
CA LYS A 162 19.01 -10.25 -8.53
C LYS A 162 19.11 -10.61 -10.01
N MET A 163 18.33 -11.60 -10.44
CA MET A 163 18.31 -12.01 -11.85
C MET A 163 17.73 -10.90 -12.73
N ARG A 164 16.66 -10.23 -12.29
CA ARG A 164 16.08 -9.08 -12.97
C ARG A 164 17.11 -7.95 -13.11
N LEU A 165 17.82 -7.61 -12.04
CA LEU A 165 18.89 -6.61 -12.07
C LEU A 165 20.00 -6.98 -13.07
N PHE A 166 20.44 -8.24 -13.08
CA PHE A 166 21.45 -8.71 -14.03
C PHE A 166 20.99 -8.56 -15.49
N VAL A 167 19.74 -8.93 -15.80
CA VAL A 167 19.17 -8.80 -17.15
C VAL A 167 19.09 -7.34 -17.56
N ILE A 168 18.64 -6.44 -16.68
CA ILE A 168 18.63 -4.99 -16.94
C ILE A 168 20.06 -4.53 -17.26
N SER A 169 21.06 -4.93 -16.46
CA SER A 169 22.46 -4.59 -16.71
C SER A 169 22.95 -5.02 -18.07
N TYR A 170 22.63 -6.25 -18.46
CA TYR A 170 23.06 -6.81 -19.73
C TYR A 170 22.46 -6.05 -20.91
N ILE A 171 21.17 -5.70 -20.84
CA ILE A 171 20.47 -4.97 -21.90
C ILE A 171 20.91 -3.50 -21.97
N SER A 172 21.17 -2.88 -20.82
CA SER A 172 21.60 -1.47 -20.74
C SER A 172 23.08 -1.27 -21.09
N SER A 173 23.90 -2.33 -21.06
CA SER A 173 25.29 -2.28 -21.46
C SER A 173 25.41 -2.00 -22.96
N PRO A 174 26.32 -1.10 -23.39
CA PRO A 174 26.58 -0.91 -24.81
C PRO A 174 27.10 -2.23 -25.40
N GLN A 175 26.33 -2.79 -26.35
CA GLN A 175 26.82 -3.90 -27.15
C GLN A 175 28.11 -3.43 -27.87
N PRO A 176 29.18 -4.25 -27.90
CA PRO A 176 30.30 -3.95 -28.78
C PRO A 176 29.75 -3.76 -30.20
N PRO A 177 30.24 -2.79 -30.98
CA PRO A 177 29.82 -2.64 -32.36
C PRO A 177 29.99 -4.00 -33.04
N SER A 178 28.88 -4.55 -33.53
CA SER A 178 28.90 -5.78 -34.30
C SER A 178 29.91 -5.60 -35.43
N GLU A 179 30.94 -6.43 -35.48
CA GLU A 179 31.86 -6.50 -36.61
C GLU A 179 31.09 -6.99 -37.84
N VAL A 180 30.33 -6.08 -38.46
CA VAL A 180 29.69 -6.27 -39.76
C VAL A 180 30.20 -5.15 -40.67
N SER A 181 31.51 -5.17 -40.91
CA SER A 181 32.19 -4.39 -41.93
C SER A 181 33.45 -5.13 -42.37
N CYS A 182 33.28 -6.30 -42.99
CA CYS A 182 34.28 -6.92 -43.86
C CYS A 182 33.59 -8.02 -44.69
N ILE A 183 32.86 -7.63 -45.74
CA ILE A 183 32.97 -8.24 -47.09
C ILE A 183 32.55 -7.20 -48.13
#